data_AF-F3G2S7-F1
#
_entry.id   AF-F3G2S7-F1
#
_cell.length_a   1.000
_cell.length_b   1.000
_cell.length_c   1.000
_cell.angle_alpha   90.00
_cell.angle_beta   90.00
_cell.angle_gamma   90.00
#
_symmetry.space_group_name_H-M   'P 1'
#
loop_
_entity.id
_entity.type
_entity.pdbx_description
1 polymer ?
#
loop_
_entity_poly.entity_id
_entity_poly.type
_entity_poly.pdbx_seq_one_letter_code
_entity_poly.pdbx_strand_id
1 'polypeptide(L)'
;TTSRCSSTGTPNEMDKIAEFVTPQMLQFLKKERADLGDGFQSTYIENLQVQLDGVDDRADKTIATLTFSGVSKTSRFDQGEVFSESWNMERPQGDNQPWLVAGIRQNG
;
A
#
# COMPACT_ATOMS: atom_id res chain seq x y z
N THR A 1 -18.67 -21.41 28.78
CA THR A 1 -19.08 -20.40 27.78
C THR A 1 -17.93 -20.18 26.82
N THR A 2 -18.02 -20.78 25.64
CA THR A 2 -17.02 -20.65 24.57
C THR A 2 -17.33 -19.39 23.76
N SER A 3 -16.63 -18.29 24.04
CA SER A 3 -16.74 -17.08 23.22
C SER A 3 -15.91 -17.26 21.95
N ARG A 4 -16.62 -17.58 20.86
CA ARG A 4 -16.09 -17.65 19.50
C ARG A 4 -15.85 -16.21 19.03
N CYS A 5 -14.61 -15.86 18.74
CA CYS A 5 -14.27 -14.55 18.19
C CYS A 5 -14.65 -14.56 16.69
N SER A 6 -15.77 -13.92 16.36
CA SER A 6 -16.16 -13.63 14.97
C SER A 6 -15.33 -12.44 14.51
N SER A 7 -14.36 -12.64 13.61
CA SER A 7 -13.61 -11.56 12.99
C SER A 7 -14.45 -10.92 11.89
N THR A 8 -15.36 -10.03 12.28
CA THR A 8 -15.96 -9.04 11.40
C THR A 8 -14.87 -8.03 11.04
N GLY A 9 -14.65 -7.75 9.75
CA GLY A 9 -13.66 -6.76 9.29
C GLY A 9 -13.74 -5.47 10.11
N THR A 10 -12.74 -5.23 10.95
CA THR A 10 -12.76 -4.05 11.83
C THR A 10 -12.29 -2.81 11.07
N PRO A 11 -12.90 -1.62 11.28
CA PRO A 11 -12.45 -0.32 10.74
C PRO A 11 -10.97 0.01 11.01
N ASN A 12 -10.40 -0.70 11.98
CA ASN A 12 -9.14 -0.41 12.65
C ASN A 12 -7.88 -0.56 11.77
N GLU A 13 -7.96 -1.22 10.62
CA GLU A 13 -6.83 -1.32 9.69
C GLU A 13 -6.85 -0.21 8.64
N MET A 14 -8.04 0.19 8.19
CA MET A 14 -8.18 1.27 7.20
C MET A 14 -7.82 2.63 7.79
N ASP A 15 -8.05 2.81 9.10
CA ASP A 15 -7.64 4.02 9.81
C ASP A 15 -6.11 4.08 10.00
N LYS A 16 -5.43 2.93 10.09
CA LYS A 16 -3.96 2.88 10.17
C LYS A 16 -3.30 3.23 8.84
N ILE A 17 -3.86 2.78 7.71
CA ILE A 17 -3.27 3.12 6.40
C ILE A 17 -3.53 4.59 6.01
N ALA A 18 -4.57 5.22 6.59
CA ALA A 18 -4.94 6.61 6.29
C ALA A 18 -3.82 7.62 6.57
N GLU A 19 -2.92 7.30 7.49
CA GLU A 19 -1.76 8.14 7.83
C GLU A 19 -0.63 8.08 6.79
N PHE A 20 -0.64 7.06 5.91
CA PHE A 20 0.42 6.80 4.93
C PHE A 20 0.00 7.09 3.49
N VAL A 21 -1.27 7.40 3.26
CA VAL A 21 -1.83 7.60 1.91
C VAL A 21 -2.55 8.94 1.82
N THR A 22 -2.64 9.51 0.63
CA THR A 22 -3.45 10.71 0.42
C THR A 22 -4.95 10.41 0.63
N PRO A 23 -5.78 11.41 0.98
CA PRO A 23 -7.22 11.19 1.15
C PRO A 23 -7.92 10.63 -0.10
N GLN A 24 -7.41 10.97 -1.28
CA GLN A 24 -7.89 10.44 -2.56
C GLN A 24 -7.54 8.96 -2.71
N MET A 25 -6.30 8.58 -2.40
CA MET A 25 -5.86 7.18 -2.42
C MET A 25 -6.57 6.33 -1.36
N LEU A 26 -6.84 6.89 -0.18
CA LEU A 26 -7.62 6.21 0.86
C LEU A 26 -9.02 5.84 0.38
N GLN A 27 -9.70 6.76 -0.32
CA GLN A 27 -11.03 6.48 -0.88
C GLN A 27 -10.98 5.38 -1.93
N PHE A 28 -9.95 5.38 -2.77
CA PHE A 28 -9.71 4.31 -3.75
C PHE A 28 -9.52 2.95 -3.07
N LEU A 29 -8.62 2.87 -2.08
CA LEU A 29 -8.35 1.62 -1.33
C LEU A 29 -9.58 1.14 -0.54
N LYS A 30 -10.38 2.05 0.02
CA LYS A 30 -11.64 1.71 0.68
C LYS A 30 -12.64 1.07 -0.28
N LYS A 31 -12.69 1.57 -1.52
CA LYS A 31 -13.55 1.00 -2.57
C LYS A 31 -13.06 -0.39 -2.99
N GLU A 32 -11.76 -0.54 -3.29
CA GLU A 32 -11.20 -1.85 -3.65
C GLU A 32 -11.40 -2.90 -2.55
N ARG A 33 -11.23 -2.51 -1.28
CA ARG A 33 -11.50 -3.40 -0.14
C ARG A 33 -12.97 -3.82 -0.04
N ALA A 34 -13.89 -2.91 -0.35
CA ALA A 34 -15.32 -3.23 -0.39
C ALA A 34 -15.65 -4.21 -1.53
N ASP A 35 -14.96 -4.08 -2.67
CA ASP A 35 -15.14 -4.94 -3.85
C ASP A 35 -14.51 -6.34 -3.67
N LEU A 36 -13.42 -6.46 -2.90
CA LEU A 36 -12.72 -7.73 -2.61
C LEU A 36 -13.43 -8.63 -1.57
N GLY A 37 -14.36 -8.10 -0.76
CA GLY A 37 -15.14 -8.84 0.25
C GLY A 37 -14.33 -9.29 1.49
N ASP A 38 -14.97 -10.08 2.38
CA ASP A 38 -14.40 -10.59 3.66
C ASP A 38 -13.39 -11.75 3.49
N GLY A 39 -12.70 -11.81 2.35
CA GLY A 39 -11.68 -12.80 2.09
C GLY A 39 -10.38 -12.45 2.81
N PHE A 40 -9.94 -13.29 3.76
CA PHE A 40 -8.58 -13.20 4.30
C PHE A 40 -7.58 -13.48 3.19
N GLN A 41 -7.03 -12.43 2.59
CA GLN A 41 -5.91 -12.53 1.66
C GLN A 41 -4.61 -12.26 2.41
N SER A 42 -3.96 -13.33 2.84
CA SER A 42 -2.60 -13.26 3.38
C SER A 42 -1.61 -13.38 2.23
N THR A 43 -1.09 -12.24 1.78
CA THR A 43 -0.02 -12.20 0.78
C THR A 43 1.33 -12.15 1.49
N TYR A 44 2.18 -13.14 1.25
CA TYR A 44 3.56 -13.17 1.72
C TYR A 44 4.45 -12.57 0.64
N ILE A 45 5.33 -11.65 1.03
CA ILE A 45 6.29 -11.04 0.11
C ILE A 45 7.68 -11.60 0.40
N GLU A 46 8.32 -12.15 -0.62
CA GLU A 46 9.72 -12.57 -0.59
C GLU A 46 10.58 -11.68 -1.47
N ASN A 47 11.83 -11.47 -1.05
CA ASN A 47 12.83 -10.70 -1.79
C ASN A 47 12.36 -9.29 -2.18
N LEU A 48 11.63 -8.60 -1.28
CA LEU A 48 11.20 -7.23 -1.52
C LEU A 48 12.41 -6.32 -1.72
N GLN A 49 12.53 -5.77 -2.91
CA GLN A 49 13.50 -4.76 -3.28
C GLN A 49 12.77 -3.43 -3.49
N VAL A 50 13.44 -2.35 -3.10
CA VAL A 50 12.95 -0.99 -3.30
C VAL A 50 14.03 -0.19 -4.00
N GLN A 51 13.64 0.52 -5.05
CA GLN A 51 14.48 1.43 -5.80
C GLN A 51 13.83 2.81 -5.83
N LEU A 52 14.61 3.86 -5.53
CA LEU A 52 14.19 5.24 -5.77
C LEU A 52 14.49 5.59 -7.22
N ASP A 53 13.47 5.72 -8.06
CA ASP A 53 13.63 6.03 -9.48
C ASP A 53 13.89 7.51 -9.72
N GLY A 54 13.28 8.37 -8.90
CA GLY A 54 13.42 9.80 -9.05
C GLY A 54 12.76 10.60 -7.95
N VAL A 55 13.22 11.84 -7.80
CA VAL A 55 12.63 12.86 -6.93
C VAL A 55 12.49 14.13 -7.75
N ASP A 56 11.30 14.70 -7.76
CA ASP A 56 10.92 15.96 -8.42
C ASP A 56 10.48 16.94 -7.34
N ASP A 57 11.24 18.01 -7.14
CA ASP A 57 10.91 19.04 -6.16
C ASP A 57 10.15 20.18 -6.84
N ARG A 58 8.88 20.36 -6.46
CA ARG A 58 7.99 21.38 -7.01
C ARG A 58 7.73 22.49 -6.00
N ALA A 59 7.24 23.61 -6.49
CA ALA A 59 6.96 24.80 -5.69
C ALA A 59 5.99 24.55 -4.52
N ASP A 60 5.08 23.58 -4.65
CA ASP A 60 4.05 23.24 -3.68
C ASP A 60 4.33 21.94 -2.90
N LYS A 61 5.09 21.00 -3.49
CA LYS A 61 5.40 19.69 -2.89
C LYS A 61 6.64 19.04 -3.51
N THR A 62 7.24 18.10 -2.80
CA THR A 62 8.21 17.16 -3.35
C THR A 62 7.49 15.87 -3.74
N ILE A 63 7.80 15.34 -4.92
CA ILE A 63 7.28 14.07 -5.44
C ILE A 63 8.45 13.09 -5.54
N ALA A 64 8.26 11.85 -5.08
CA ALA A 64 9.24 10.78 -5.22
C ALA A 64 8.59 9.56 -5.86
N THR A 65 9.28 8.93 -6.80
CA THR A 65 8.84 7.68 -7.42
C THR A 65 9.72 6.55 -6.92
N LEU A 66 9.11 5.56 -6.28
CA LEU A 66 9.79 4.34 -5.84
C LEU A 66 9.27 3.14 -6.60
N THR A 67 10.14 2.28 -7.10
CA THR A 67 9.74 0.98 -7.65
C THR A 67 10.03 -0.12 -6.64
N PHE A 68 8.97 -0.80 -6.25
CA PHE A 68 9.01 -2.03 -5.47
C PHE A 68 8.99 -3.21 -6.41
N SER A 69 9.77 -4.24 -6.11
CA SER A 69 9.73 -5.50 -6.83
C SER A 69 10.00 -6.67 -5.89
N GLY A 70 9.48 -7.84 -6.22
CA GLY A 70 9.65 -9.02 -5.39
C GLY A 70 8.80 -10.18 -5.87
N VAL A 71 8.59 -11.15 -4.98
CA VAL A 71 7.73 -12.31 -5.23
C VAL A 71 6.59 -12.31 -4.21
N SER A 72 5.35 -12.25 -4.69
CA SER A 72 4.14 -12.32 -3.88
C SER A 72 3.62 -13.76 -3.84
N LYS A 73 3.20 -14.24 -2.67
CA LYS A 73 2.73 -15.62 -2.47
C LYS A 73 1.41 -15.60 -1.73
N THR A 74 0.42 -16.34 -2.23
CA THR A 74 -0.87 -16.49 -1.54
C THR A 74 -0.83 -17.55 -0.42
N SER A 75 0.24 -18.36 -0.39
CA SER A 75 0.50 -19.38 0.62
C SER A 75 2.01 -19.59 0.78
N ARG A 76 2.45 -19.98 1.99
CA ARG A 76 3.86 -20.33 2.27
C ARG A 76 4.42 -21.48 1.43
N PHE A 77 3.55 -22.26 0.78
CA PHE A 77 3.92 -23.36 -0.10
C PHE A 77 3.82 -22.99 -1.59
N ASP A 78 3.40 -21.78 -1.90
CA ASP A 78 3.32 -21.25 -3.27
C ASP A 78 4.72 -20.92 -3.80
N GLN A 79 4.94 -21.13 -5.10
CA GLN A 79 6.15 -20.66 -5.77
C GLN A 79 6.18 -19.12 -5.82
N GLY A 80 5.01 -18.50 -5.85
CA GLY A 80 4.82 -17.07 -5.87
C GLY A 80 4.85 -16.46 -7.27
N GLU A 81 4.30 -15.27 -7.37
CA GLU A 81 4.24 -14.45 -8.57
C GLU A 81 5.19 -13.27 -8.44
N VAL A 82 6.02 -13.04 -9.45
CA VAL A 82 6.85 -11.84 -9.48
C VAL A 82 5.96 -10.62 -9.65
N PHE A 83 6.17 -9.61 -8.82
CA PHE A 83 5.50 -8.33 -8.96
C PHE A 83 6.51 -7.20 -9.09
N SER A 84 6.10 -6.15 -9.79
CA SER A 84 6.80 -4.88 -9.83
C SER A 84 5.76 -3.77 -9.81
N GLU A 85 5.92 -2.81 -8.90
CA GLU A 85 4.99 -1.71 -8.70
C GLU A 85 5.74 -0.40 -8.53
N SER A 86 5.34 0.65 -9.23
CA SER A 86 5.83 2.01 -9.00
C SER A 86 4.86 2.77 -8.12
N TRP A 87 5.37 3.30 -7.02
CA TRP A 87 4.65 4.05 -6.01
C TRP A 87 5.03 5.52 -6.13
N ASN A 88 4.03 6.36 -6.34
CA ASN A 88 4.20 7.80 -6.37
C ASN A 88 3.91 8.37 -4.98
N MET A 89 4.96 8.90 -4.36
CA MET A 89 4.92 9.52 -3.03
C MET A 89 4.91 11.04 -3.17
N GLU A 90 4.15 11.70 -2.32
CA GLU A 90 4.09 13.15 -2.23
C GLU A 90 4.39 13.62 -0.81
N ARG A 91 5.15 14.70 -0.69
CA ARG A 91 5.43 15.37 0.58
C ARG A 91 5.17 16.87 0.41
N PRO A 92 4.24 17.46 1.17
CA PRO A 92 4.05 18.91 1.19
C PRO A 92 5.34 19.66 1.53
N GLN A 93 5.49 20.89 1.02
CA GLN A 93 6.58 21.76 1.43
C GLN A 93 6.46 22.14 2.93
N GLY A 94 7.60 22.31 3.58
CA GLY A 94 7.69 22.64 5.00
C GLY A 94 8.42 21.58 5.82
N ASP A 95 8.85 21.97 7.02
CA ASP A 95 9.60 21.08 7.89
C ASP A 95 8.72 19.97 8.47
N ASN A 96 9.30 18.77 8.57
CA ASN A 96 8.69 17.59 9.20
C ASN A 96 7.34 17.14 8.57
N GLN A 97 7.12 17.41 7.29
CA GLN A 97 5.95 16.93 6.57
C GLN A 97 6.08 15.43 6.21
N PRO A 98 5.00 14.63 6.34
CA PRO A 98 5.04 13.21 6.04
C PRO A 98 5.06 12.95 4.53
N TRP A 99 5.65 11.81 4.13
CA TRP A 99 5.48 11.27 2.79
C TRP A 99 4.19 10.46 2.73
N LEU A 100 3.33 10.79 1.77
CA LEU A 100 2.06 10.13 1.55
C LEU A 100 2.04 9.45 0.18
N VAL A 101 1.52 8.24 0.11
CA VAL A 101 1.28 7.56 -1.17
C VAL A 101 0.14 8.27 -1.91
N ALA A 102 0.46 8.87 -3.05
CA ALA A 102 -0.49 9.53 -3.93
C ALA A 102 -0.99 8.61 -5.05
N GLY A 103 -0.24 7.56 -5.37
CA GLY A 103 -0.69 6.55 -6.32
C GLY A 103 0.21 5.33 -6.35
N ILE A 104 -0.36 4.20 -6.76
CA ILE A 104 0.34 2.93 -6.96
C ILE A 104 0.04 2.49 -8.39
N ARG A 105 1.06 2.06 -9.12
CA ARG A 105 0.95 1.53 -10.47
C ARG A 105 1.65 0.19 -10.56
N GLN A 106 0.92 -0.85 -10.95
CA GLN A 106 1.50 -2.13 -11.35
C GLN A 106 2.33 -1.94 -12.63
N ASN A 107 3.58 -2.41 -12.65
CA ASN A 107 4.46 -2.38 -13.81
C ASN A 107 4.36 -3.68 -14.66
N GLY A 108 3.38 -4.52 -14.35
CA GLY A 108 3.06 -5.78 -15.06
C GLY A 108 2.34 -5.58 -16.38
#